data_AF-Q0CI36-F1
#
_entry.id   AF-Q0CI36-F1
#
_cell.length_a   1.000
_cell.length_b   1.000
_cell.length_c   1.000
_cell.angle_alpha   90.00
_cell.angle_beta   90.00
_cell.angle_gamma   90.00
#
_symmetry.space_group_name_H-M   'P 1'
#
loop_
_entity.id
_entity.type
_entity.pdbx_description
1 polymer ?
#
loop_
_entity_poly.entity_id
_entity_poly.type
_entity_poly.pdbx_seq_one_letter_code
_entity_poly.pdbx_strand_id
1 'polypeptide(L)'
;MGSTFSKTKKSAFRAQKASRPEIHSSGTCHSCGATAQVAKLSCAHMYCQHCLTRKFAAAANKMYYIPPQCCGAAIPLATARRLLDGTLVSRIEDKAAEMRDANKTYCSNRPCGHYLPSDTFRDQQHVCHYCVQTTCTKCKGSRHVGACEMCPRCLRPAHSFSCSDGTDDLLDLADDEMWMQCPGCGIMVELEGEEYNMMCYCGTKFCYNCGEVRTTYHIHKDLDEKEEDW
;
A
#
# COMPACT_ATOMS: atom_id res chain seq x y z
N MET A 1 -5.83 42.06 -13.14
CA MET A 1 -7.09 41.33 -12.89
C MET A 1 -7.18 40.21 -13.92
N GLY A 2 -7.32 38.95 -13.48
CA GLY A 2 -7.48 37.79 -14.39
C GLY A 2 -6.62 36.59 -14.00
N SER A 3 -6.85 36.02 -12.81
CA SER A 3 -6.27 34.74 -12.39
C SER A 3 -7.10 33.59 -12.96
N THR A 4 -6.56 32.82 -13.89
CA THR A 4 -7.21 31.61 -14.43
C THR A 4 -6.68 30.38 -13.70
N PHE A 5 -7.48 29.89 -12.76
CA PHE A 5 -7.28 28.62 -12.05
C PHE A 5 -7.41 27.43 -13.02
N SER A 6 -6.31 26.74 -13.29
CA SER A 6 -6.33 25.44 -13.98
C SER A 6 -6.77 24.34 -13.02
N LYS A 7 -7.97 23.80 -13.27
CA LYS A 7 -8.60 22.71 -12.53
C LYS A 7 -7.81 21.41 -12.70
N THR A 8 -7.21 20.92 -11.61
CA THR A 8 -6.58 19.60 -11.55
C THR A 8 -7.63 18.51 -11.73
N LYS A 9 -7.54 17.73 -12.81
CA LYS A 9 -8.36 16.54 -13.03
C LYS A 9 -7.92 15.45 -12.05
N LYS A 10 -8.72 15.24 -11.00
CA LYS A 10 -8.55 14.11 -10.06
C LYS A 10 -8.75 12.81 -10.83
N SER A 11 -7.74 11.93 -10.80
CA SER A 11 -7.85 10.56 -11.29
C SER A 11 -8.93 9.84 -10.50
N ALA A 12 -10.04 9.53 -11.17
CA ALA A 12 -11.18 8.87 -10.58
C ALA A 12 -10.99 7.36 -10.69
N PHE A 13 -10.48 6.73 -9.62
CA PHE A 13 -10.87 5.34 -9.37
C PHE A 13 -12.38 5.34 -9.20
N ARG A 14 -13.08 4.81 -10.20
CA ARG A 14 -14.53 4.75 -10.24
C ARG A 14 -14.98 3.90 -9.05
N ALA A 15 -15.42 4.57 -7.98
CA ALA A 15 -16.12 3.93 -6.88
C ALA A 15 -17.32 3.19 -7.49
N GLN A 16 -17.25 1.87 -7.58
CA GLN A 16 -18.42 1.07 -7.91
C GLN A 16 -19.46 1.38 -6.83
N LYS A 17 -20.59 1.98 -7.22
CA LYS A 17 -21.73 2.17 -6.32
C LYS A 17 -22.08 0.79 -5.78
N ALA A 18 -21.78 0.54 -4.52
CA ALA A 18 -22.15 -0.69 -3.85
C ALA A 18 -23.69 -0.77 -3.87
N SER A 19 -24.23 -1.69 -4.67
CA SER A 19 -25.63 -2.08 -4.56
C SER A 19 -25.90 -2.56 -3.14
N ARG A 20 -27.15 -2.41 -2.69
CA ARG A 20 -27.53 -2.83 -1.33
C ARG A 20 -27.18 -4.31 -1.18
N PRO A 21 -26.50 -4.74 -0.10
CA PRO A 21 -26.04 -6.12 0.01
C PRO A 21 -27.25 -7.08 -0.04
N GLU A 22 -27.23 -8.02 -0.98
CA GLU A 22 -28.24 -9.09 -1.09
C GLU A 22 -27.88 -10.21 -0.11
N ILE A 23 -28.54 -10.21 1.05
CA ILE A 23 -28.41 -11.27 2.06
C ILE A 23 -29.70 -12.06 2.10
N HIS A 24 -29.58 -13.38 1.94
CA HIS A 24 -30.68 -14.32 2.00
C HIS A 24 -30.64 -15.05 3.33
N SER A 25 -31.81 -15.22 3.96
CA SER A 25 -31.95 -15.95 5.23
C SER A 25 -31.58 -17.42 5.11
N SER A 26 -31.71 -18.00 3.92
CA SER A 26 -31.32 -19.38 3.61
C SER A 26 -30.79 -19.47 2.17
N GLY A 27 -29.71 -20.22 1.99
CA GLY A 27 -29.13 -20.55 0.69
C GLY A 27 -27.90 -21.44 0.85
N THR A 28 -27.48 -22.10 -0.24
CA THR A 28 -26.33 -23.02 -0.24
C THR A 28 -25.03 -22.25 -0.43
N CYS A 29 -24.10 -22.40 0.51
CA CYS A 29 -22.77 -21.80 0.42
C CYS A 29 -21.95 -22.45 -0.70
N HIS A 30 -21.44 -21.65 -1.64
CA HIS A 30 -20.59 -22.11 -2.74
C HIS A 30 -19.30 -22.79 -2.27
N SER A 31 -18.75 -22.39 -1.10
CA SER A 31 -17.46 -22.92 -0.63
C SER A 31 -17.56 -24.18 0.23
N CYS A 32 -18.66 -24.39 0.96
CA CYS A 32 -18.77 -25.51 1.90
C CYS A 32 -20.05 -26.34 1.75
N GLY A 33 -20.94 -25.96 0.84
CA GLY A 33 -22.20 -26.67 0.59
C GLY A 33 -23.26 -26.54 1.68
N ALA A 34 -22.95 -25.91 2.81
CA ALA A 34 -23.91 -25.75 3.91
C ALA A 34 -25.06 -24.81 3.54
N THR A 35 -26.27 -25.17 3.96
CA THR A 35 -27.44 -24.29 3.92
C THR A 35 -27.41 -23.37 5.13
N ALA A 36 -27.33 -22.06 4.91
CA ALA A 36 -27.23 -21.06 5.97
C ALA A 36 -27.71 -19.69 5.48
N GLN A 37 -27.66 -18.68 6.33
CA GLN A 37 -27.71 -17.30 5.88
C GLN A 37 -26.49 -17.00 5.00
N VAL A 38 -26.73 -16.45 3.82
CA VAL A 38 -25.70 -16.24 2.79
C VAL A 38 -25.76 -14.84 2.20
N ALA A 39 -24.60 -14.28 1.85
CA ALA A 39 -24.52 -13.09 1.01
C ALA A 39 -24.25 -13.50 -0.44
N LYS A 40 -25.01 -12.90 -1.36
CA LYS A 40 -24.82 -13.08 -2.79
C LYS A 40 -23.82 -12.05 -3.31
N LEU A 41 -22.81 -12.53 -4.02
CA LEU A 41 -21.75 -11.71 -4.61
C LEU A 41 -22.16 -11.22 -6.02
N SER A 42 -21.38 -10.29 -6.56
CA SER A 42 -21.57 -9.78 -7.94
C SER A 42 -21.41 -10.87 -9.00
N CYS A 43 -20.60 -11.89 -8.75
CA CYS A 43 -20.47 -13.09 -9.59
C CYS A 43 -21.58 -14.14 -9.37
N ALA A 44 -22.67 -13.78 -8.67
CA ALA A 44 -23.81 -14.62 -8.30
C ALA A 44 -23.53 -15.77 -7.31
N HIS A 45 -22.27 -16.10 -7.00
CA HIS A 45 -21.96 -17.04 -5.92
C HIS A 45 -22.45 -16.55 -4.56
N MET A 46 -22.92 -17.49 -3.74
CA MET A 46 -23.42 -17.24 -2.39
C MET A 46 -22.43 -17.79 -1.37
N TYR A 47 -22.14 -17.03 -0.33
CA TYR A 47 -21.25 -17.47 0.75
C TYR A 47 -21.89 -17.28 2.12
N CYS A 48 -21.76 -18.28 2.98
CA CYS A 48 -22.15 -18.16 4.37
C CYS A 48 -21.16 -17.29 5.16
N GLN A 49 -21.59 -16.84 6.34
CA GLN A 49 -20.76 -16.07 7.28
C GLN A 49 -19.38 -16.72 7.51
N HIS A 50 -19.34 -18.01 7.86
CA HIS A 50 -18.08 -18.69 8.18
C HIS A 50 -17.06 -18.63 7.04
N CYS A 51 -17.48 -18.92 5.81
CA CYS A 51 -16.60 -18.89 4.64
C CYS A 51 -16.18 -17.47 4.25
N LEU A 52 -17.06 -16.47 4.41
CA LEU A 52 -16.68 -15.06 4.23
C LEU A 52 -15.66 -14.61 5.27
N THR A 53 -15.89 -14.91 6.55
CA THR A 53 -14.95 -14.59 7.63
C THR A 53 -13.56 -15.14 7.34
N ARG A 54 -13.45 -16.41 6.90
CA ARG A 54 -12.17 -17.00 6.51
C ARG A 54 -11.52 -16.29 5.33
N LYS A 55 -12.29 -15.95 4.27
CA LYS A 55 -11.77 -15.21 3.10
C LYS A 55 -11.25 -13.83 3.49
N PHE A 56 -11.99 -13.08 4.29
CA PHE A 56 -11.58 -11.75 4.74
C PHE A 56 -10.40 -11.83 5.73
N ALA A 57 -10.42 -12.75 6.70
CA ALA A 57 -9.30 -12.93 7.62
C ALA A 57 -7.99 -13.29 6.90
N ALA A 58 -8.06 -14.15 5.86
CA ALA A 58 -6.89 -14.46 5.03
C ALA A 58 -6.38 -13.23 4.26
N ALA A 59 -7.30 -12.41 3.72
CA ALA A 59 -6.95 -11.16 3.05
C ALA A 59 -6.30 -10.15 3.99
N ALA A 60 -6.76 -10.03 5.24
CA ALA A 60 -6.21 -9.12 6.24
C ALA A 60 -4.70 -9.33 6.49
N ASN A 61 -4.21 -10.56 6.30
CA ASN A 61 -2.83 -10.94 6.57
C ASN A 61 -1.89 -10.76 5.37
N LYS A 62 -2.41 -10.53 4.16
CA LYS A 62 -1.59 -10.49 2.94
C LYS A 62 -1.98 -9.29 2.07
N MET A 63 -1.02 -8.39 1.83
CA MET A 63 -1.23 -7.10 1.14
C MET A 63 -1.90 -7.21 -0.24
N TYR A 64 -1.58 -8.25 -1.02
CA TYR A 64 -2.12 -8.43 -2.38
C TYR A 64 -3.58 -8.93 -2.44
N TYR A 65 -4.15 -9.39 -1.33
CA TYR A 65 -5.48 -10.03 -1.33
C TYR A 65 -6.60 -9.12 -0.83
N ILE A 66 -6.38 -7.80 -0.69
CA ILE A 66 -7.41 -6.85 -0.26
C ILE A 66 -7.85 -5.97 -1.44
N PRO A 67 -9.14 -6.01 -1.83
CA PRO A 67 -10.22 -6.83 -1.28
C PRO A 67 -10.13 -8.31 -1.72
N PRO A 68 -10.65 -9.26 -0.92
CA PRO A 68 -10.70 -10.66 -1.32
C PRO A 68 -11.52 -10.82 -2.61
N GLN A 69 -11.20 -11.83 -3.40
CA GLN A 69 -11.82 -12.05 -4.71
C GLN A 69 -12.65 -13.35 -4.79
N CYS A 70 -13.61 -13.37 -5.71
CA CYS A 70 -14.33 -14.55 -6.19
C CYS A 70 -14.51 -14.43 -7.70
N CYS A 71 -14.10 -15.46 -8.47
CA CYS A 71 -14.15 -15.45 -9.94
C CYS A 71 -13.45 -14.23 -10.57
N GLY A 72 -12.34 -13.77 -9.97
CA GLY A 72 -11.63 -12.56 -10.40
C GLY A 72 -12.30 -11.23 -10.02
N ALA A 73 -13.54 -11.25 -9.54
CA ALA A 73 -14.23 -10.07 -9.06
C ALA A 73 -13.90 -9.78 -7.58
N ALA A 74 -13.56 -8.54 -7.27
CA ALA A 74 -13.42 -8.05 -5.90
C ALA A 74 -14.73 -8.26 -5.13
N ILE A 75 -14.62 -8.70 -3.87
CA ILE A 75 -15.70 -8.78 -2.90
C ILE A 75 -15.63 -7.52 -2.03
N PRO A 76 -16.49 -6.52 -2.25
CA PRO A 76 -16.48 -5.31 -1.44
C PRO A 76 -16.82 -5.64 0.02
N LEU A 77 -16.12 -5.00 0.96
CA LEU A 77 -16.45 -5.13 2.39
C LEU A 77 -17.92 -4.81 2.66
N ALA A 78 -18.48 -3.83 1.95
CA ALA A 78 -19.90 -3.46 2.05
C ALA A 78 -20.85 -4.65 1.81
N THR A 79 -20.52 -5.56 0.89
CA THR A 79 -21.33 -6.74 0.58
C THR A 79 -21.35 -7.74 1.73
N ALA A 80 -20.22 -7.90 2.42
CA ALA A 80 -20.05 -8.88 3.48
C ALA A 80 -20.27 -8.31 4.89
N ARG A 81 -20.25 -6.97 5.07
CA ARG A 81 -20.18 -6.29 6.37
C ARG A 81 -21.19 -6.81 7.41
N ARG A 82 -22.44 -7.08 7.01
CA ARG A 82 -23.48 -7.56 7.95
C ARG A 82 -23.31 -9.01 8.41
N LEU A 83 -22.49 -9.81 7.72
CA LEU A 83 -22.18 -11.18 8.10
C LEU A 83 -20.82 -11.29 8.81
N LEU A 84 -20.00 -10.24 8.77
CA LEU A 84 -18.67 -10.25 9.39
C LEU A 84 -18.73 -9.71 10.81
N ASP A 85 -17.83 -10.20 11.64
CA ASP A 85 -17.62 -9.65 12.98
C ASP A 85 -17.05 -8.21 12.90
N GLY A 86 -17.46 -7.35 13.81
CA GLY A 86 -17.06 -5.94 13.84
C GLY A 86 -15.54 -5.75 13.97
N THR A 87 -14.85 -6.60 14.73
CA THR A 87 -13.38 -6.53 14.88
C THR A 87 -12.67 -6.87 13.58
N LEU A 88 -13.16 -7.87 12.84
CA LEU A 88 -12.62 -8.22 11.53
C LEU A 88 -12.89 -7.10 10.51
N VAL A 89 -14.06 -6.49 10.54
CA VAL A 89 -14.40 -5.34 9.70
C VAL A 89 -13.42 -4.20 9.94
N SER A 90 -13.18 -3.79 11.19
CA SER A 90 -12.20 -2.74 11.52
C SER A 90 -10.81 -3.09 11.03
N ARG A 91 -10.34 -4.32 11.26
CA ARG A 91 -9.02 -4.78 10.78
C ARG A 91 -8.88 -4.68 9.25
N ILE A 92 -9.94 -4.97 8.49
CA ILE A 92 -9.91 -4.85 7.02
C ILE A 92 -9.91 -3.38 6.59
N GLU A 93 -10.64 -2.51 7.28
CA GLU A 93 -10.62 -1.08 7.01
C GLU A 93 -9.25 -0.47 7.32
N ASP A 94 -8.66 -0.81 8.47
CA ASP A 94 -7.31 -0.40 8.84
C ASP A 94 -6.29 -0.89 7.83
N LYS A 95 -6.41 -2.15 7.38
CA LYS A 95 -5.51 -2.70 6.35
C LYS A 95 -5.74 -2.10 4.96
N ALA A 96 -6.97 -1.70 4.63
CA ALA A 96 -7.25 -1.00 3.38
C ALA A 96 -6.73 0.44 3.40
N ALA A 97 -6.80 1.12 4.55
CA ALA A 97 -6.16 2.42 4.78
C ALA A 97 -4.63 2.26 4.72
N GLU A 98 -4.10 1.29 5.48
CA GLU A 98 -2.97 0.40 5.19
C GLU A 98 -2.44 0.60 3.78
N MET A 99 -3.07 -0.11 2.86
CA MET A 99 -2.67 -0.22 1.46
C MET A 99 -2.72 1.09 0.67
N ARG A 100 -3.63 2.02 1.01
CA ARG A 100 -3.76 3.30 0.29
C ARG A 100 -2.76 4.36 0.70
N ASP A 101 -2.15 4.25 1.89
CA ASP A 101 -1.19 5.24 2.35
C ASP A 101 0.11 5.18 1.55
N ALA A 102 0.44 6.25 0.82
CA ALA A 102 1.67 6.31 0.03
C ALA A 102 2.93 6.34 0.92
N ASN A 103 2.83 6.93 2.12
CA ASN A 103 3.92 7.07 3.07
C ASN A 103 3.64 6.26 4.35
N LYS A 104 3.34 4.96 4.16
CA LYS A 104 3.10 4.04 5.27
C LYS A 104 4.22 4.14 6.29
N THR A 105 3.82 4.39 7.53
CA THR A 105 4.71 4.37 8.69
C THR A 105 4.23 3.28 9.63
N TYR A 106 5.17 2.48 10.10
CA TYR A 106 4.92 1.46 11.11
C TYR A 106 5.63 1.86 12.40
N CYS A 107 5.10 1.40 13.54
CA CYS A 107 5.74 1.62 14.82
C CYS A 107 7.21 1.18 14.78
N SER A 108 8.12 2.07 15.17
CA SER A 108 9.56 1.80 15.21
C SER A 108 9.94 0.68 16.18
N ASN A 109 9.03 0.31 17.08
CA ASN A 109 9.17 -0.86 17.93
C ASN A 109 8.96 -2.13 17.10
N ARG A 110 10.04 -2.84 16.75
CA ARG A 110 9.99 -4.04 15.88
C ARG A 110 9.00 -5.11 16.38
N PRO A 111 8.98 -5.51 17.67
CA PRO A 111 7.94 -6.39 18.21
C PRO A 111 6.49 -5.89 18.05
N CYS A 112 6.27 -4.58 18.00
CA CYS A 112 4.94 -4.00 17.83
C CYS A 112 4.52 -3.97 16.36
N GLY A 113 5.32 -3.32 15.51
CA GLY A 113 5.12 -3.28 14.05
C GLY A 113 3.76 -2.77 13.54
N HIS A 114 2.92 -2.19 14.41
CA HIS A 114 1.59 -1.71 14.01
C HIS A 114 1.69 -0.55 13.03
N TYR A 115 0.81 -0.54 12.03
CA TYR A 115 0.65 0.60 11.12
C TYR A 115 0.18 1.84 11.89
N LEU A 116 0.78 2.98 11.57
CA LEU A 116 0.48 4.30 12.11
C LEU A 116 -0.20 5.15 11.02
N PRO A 117 -1.51 5.42 11.13
CA PRO A 117 -2.26 6.17 10.13
C PRO A 117 -1.70 7.58 9.87
N SER A 118 -1.42 7.91 8.60
CA SER A 118 -0.84 9.20 8.20
C SER A 118 -1.71 10.42 8.48
N ASP A 119 -3.03 10.25 8.55
CA ASP A 119 -3.98 11.31 8.91
C ASP A 119 -3.86 11.79 10.37
N THR A 120 -3.15 11.04 11.21
CA THR A 120 -2.94 11.36 12.63
C THR A 120 -1.54 11.86 12.96
N PHE A 121 -0.69 12.09 11.95
CA PHE A 121 0.67 12.60 12.15
C PHE A 121 0.64 14.02 12.74
N ARG A 122 1.47 14.27 13.76
CA ARG A 122 1.69 15.61 14.34
C ARG A 122 3.18 15.89 14.42
N ASP A 123 3.61 17.03 13.91
CA ASP A 123 4.98 17.51 14.05
C ASP A 123 6.06 16.48 13.63
N GLN A 124 5.80 15.75 12.54
CA GLN A 124 6.66 14.67 12.01
C GLN A 124 6.88 13.49 12.98
N GLN A 125 5.97 13.32 13.94
CA GLN A 125 6.00 12.23 14.91
C GLN A 125 4.61 11.58 15.03
N HIS A 126 4.61 10.34 15.50
CA HIS A 126 3.38 9.62 15.79
C HIS A 126 3.56 8.71 17.00
N VAL A 127 2.62 8.77 17.94
CA VAL A 127 2.61 7.94 19.15
C VAL A 127 1.79 6.69 18.88
N CYS A 128 2.43 5.53 18.97
CA CYS A 128 1.73 4.25 18.85
C CYS A 128 0.79 4.04 20.04
N HIS A 129 -0.50 3.88 19.80
CA HIS A 129 -1.49 3.63 20.86
C HIS A 129 -1.36 2.25 21.52
N TYR A 130 -0.64 1.31 20.89
CA TYR A 130 -0.48 -0.06 21.40
C TYR A 130 0.71 -0.20 22.36
N CYS A 131 1.85 0.40 22.03
CA CYS A 131 3.07 0.28 22.83
C CYS A 131 3.63 1.62 23.34
N VAL A 132 2.93 2.72 23.08
CA VAL A 132 3.25 4.09 23.54
C VAL A 132 4.57 4.66 22.98
N GLN A 133 5.29 3.89 22.15
CA GLN A 133 6.51 4.36 21.51
C GLN A 133 6.19 5.42 20.46
N THR A 134 6.98 6.49 20.46
CA THR A 134 6.91 7.55 19.46
C THR A 134 7.83 7.23 18.29
N THR A 135 7.27 7.25 17.08
CA THR A 135 7.97 7.02 15.82
C THR A 135 8.13 8.35 15.08
N CYS A 136 9.30 8.61 14.52
CA CYS A 136 9.50 9.72 13.58
C CYS A 136 8.91 9.32 12.22
N THR A 137 7.97 10.12 11.70
CA THR A 137 7.26 9.80 10.45
C THR A 137 8.08 10.15 9.20
N LYS A 138 9.21 10.86 9.38
CA LYS A 138 10.14 11.20 8.29
C LYS A 138 11.13 10.07 8.01
N CYS A 139 11.91 9.65 9.01
CA CYS A 139 12.88 8.56 8.87
C CYS A 139 12.34 7.16 9.23
N LYS A 140 11.07 7.08 9.68
CA LYS A 140 10.40 5.84 10.11
C LYS A 140 11.14 5.10 11.23
N GLY A 141 11.97 5.83 11.99
CA GLY A 141 12.73 5.33 13.13
C GLY A 141 12.13 5.78 14.46
N SER A 142 12.79 5.43 15.57
CA SER A 142 12.40 5.91 16.90
C SER A 142 12.46 7.43 16.99
N ARG A 143 11.67 8.02 17.88
CA ARG A 143 11.73 9.45 18.22
C ARG A 143 13.18 9.87 18.52
N HIS A 144 13.57 10.99 17.94
CA HIS A 144 14.85 11.63 18.14
C HIS A 144 14.66 13.14 18.33
N VAL A 145 15.72 13.81 18.80
CA VAL A 145 15.78 15.26 18.99
C VAL A 145 16.76 15.85 17.96
N GLY A 146 16.50 17.06 17.48
CA GLY A 146 17.34 17.71 16.48
C GLY A 146 16.96 17.35 15.04
N ALA A 147 17.84 17.68 14.10
CA ALA A 147 17.60 17.45 12.68
C ALA A 147 17.44 15.95 12.39
N CYS A 148 16.43 15.61 11.59
CA CYS A 148 16.25 14.25 11.08
C CYS A 148 17.24 14.02 9.92
N GLU A 149 18.44 13.59 10.27
CA GLU A 149 19.45 13.11 9.33
C GLU A 149 19.11 11.68 8.90
N MET A 150 19.22 11.42 7.60
CA MET A 150 18.86 10.14 7.00
C MET A 150 20.07 9.52 6.33
N CYS A 151 20.22 8.21 6.47
CA CYS A 151 21.19 7.46 5.69
C CYS A 151 20.75 7.48 4.21
N PRO A 152 21.61 7.92 3.27
CA PRO A 152 21.25 8.01 1.86
C PRO A 152 21.04 6.65 1.20
N ARG A 153 21.59 5.57 1.78
CA ARG A 153 21.45 4.20 1.26
C ARG A 153 20.14 3.53 1.66
N CYS A 154 19.79 3.54 2.95
CA CYS A 154 18.63 2.81 3.45
C CYS A 154 17.41 3.68 3.77
N LEU A 155 17.52 5.01 3.63
CA LEU A 155 16.46 5.98 3.94
C LEU A 155 15.90 5.85 5.37
N ARG A 156 16.74 5.40 6.32
CA ARG A 156 16.47 5.30 7.77
C ARG A 156 17.23 6.38 8.55
N PRO A 157 17.06 6.52 9.89
CA PRO A 157 17.88 7.45 10.67
C PRO A 157 19.36 7.23 10.39
N ALA A 158 20.13 8.32 10.28
CA ALA A 158 21.56 8.26 10.06
C ALA A 158 22.27 7.36 11.10
N HIS A 159 23.24 6.59 10.64
CA HIS A 159 24.03 5.65 11.43
C HIS A 159 25.47 5.64 10.93
N SER A 160 26.43 5.29 11.80
CA SER A 160 27.87 5.47 11.53
C SER A 160 28.58 4.25 10.93
N PHE A 161 27.91 3.10 10.85
CA PHE A 161 28.51 1.85 10.36
C PHE A 161 27.77 1.33 9.12
N SER A 162 27.02 0.24 9.28
CA SER A 162 26.24 -0.44 8.24
C SER A 162 24.76 -0.10 8.31
N CYS A 163 24.04 -0.23 7.20
CA CYS A 163 22.58 -0.27 7.26
C CYS A 163 22.24 -1.63 7.88
N SER A 164 21.70 -1.61 9.11
CA SER A 164 21.55 -2.81 9.93
C SER A 164 20.75 -3.94 9.26
N ASP A 165 20.65 -5.08 9.94
CA ASP A 165 19.63 -6.12 9.68
C ASP A 165 19.58 -6.76 8.27
N GLY A 166 20.74 -6.91 7.63
CA GLY A 166 20.83 -7.53 6.28
C GLY A 166 20.34 -6.60 5.17
N THR A 167 20.12 -5.31 5.50
CA THR A 167 19.76 -4.30 4.51
C THR A 167 20.92 -4.06 3.56
N ASP A 168 22.17 -4.07 4.03
CA ASP A 168 23.34 -3.90 3.16
C ASP A 168 23.41 -4.98 2.06
N ASP A 169 23.29 -6.27 2.39
CA ASP A 169 23.31 -7.34 1.38
C ASP A 169 22.19 -7.19 0.33
N LEU A 170 20.99 -6.79 0.76
CA LEU A 170 19.87 -6.52 -0.16
C LEU A 170 20.12 -5.29 -1.03
N LEU A 171 20.73 -4.23 -0.47
CA LEU A 171 21.06 -3.02 -1.20
C LEU A 171 22.20 -3.26 -2.19
N ASP A 172 23.18 -4.09 -1.84
CA ASP A 172 24.27 -4.47 -2.73
C ASP A 172 23.73 -5.31 -3.90
N LEU A 173 22.85 -6.29 -3.62
CA LEU A 173 22.15 -7.02 -4.68
C LEU A 173 21.26 -6.10 -5.52
N ALA A 174 20.60 -5.11 -4.90
CA ALA A 174 19.81 -4.13 -5.63
C ALA A 174 20.69 -3.28 -6.57
N ASP A 175 21.90 -2.91 -6.15
CA ASP A 175 22.85 -2.19 -7.01
C ASP A 175 23.27 -3.07 -8.20
N ASP A 176 23.51 -4.37 -7.98
CA ASP A 176 23.88 -5.34 -9.03
C ASP A 176 22.73 -5.58 -10.04
N GLU A 177 21.50 -5.71 -9.55
CA GLU A 177 20.29 -5.95 -10.36
C GLU A 177 19.62 -4.65 -10.85
N MET A 178 20.23 -3.50 -10.55
CA MET A 178 19.71 -2.15 -10.83
C MET A 178 18.31 -1.89 -10.26
N TRP A 179 17.96 -2.54 -9.15
CA TRP A 179 16.72 -2.28 -8.42
C TRP A 179 16.76 -0.91 -7.74
N MET A 180 15.62 -0.22 -7.74
CA MET A 180 15.52 1.13 -7.17
C MET A 180 14.57 1.16 -5.97
N GLN A 181 14.92 1.94 -4.94
CA GLN A 181 13.97 2.28 -3.88
C GLN A 181 12.98 3.34 -4.36
N CYS A 182 11.69 3.09 -4.20
CA CYS A 182 10.67 4.10 -4.47
C CYS A 182 10.89 5.32 -3.55
N PRO A 183 11.06 6.55 -4.08
CA PRO A 183 11.33 7.75 -3.28
C PRO A 183 10.18 8.12 -2.33
N GLY A 184 8.96 7.64 -2.59
CA GLY A 184 7.80 7.91 -1.76
C GLY A 184 7.62 6.95 -0.57
N CYS A 185 7.93 5.66 -0.75
CA CYS A 185 7.67 4.66 0.30
C CYS A 185 8.91 3.86 0.75
N GLY A 186 10.00 3.90 -0.01
CA GLY A 186 11.27 3.20 0.27
C GLY A 186 11.28 1.71 -0.08
N ILE A 187 10.22 1.18 -0.71
CA ILE A 187 10.23 -0.23 -1.14
C ILE A 187 11.13 -0.41 -2.37
N MET A 188 11.80 -1.55 -2.44
CA MET A 188 12.52 -1.95 -3.66
C MET A 188 11.56 -2.26 -4.78
N VAL A 189 11.89 -1.74 -5.96
CA VAL A 189 11.17 -1.97 -7.20
C VAL A 189 12.13 -2.39 -8.31
N GLU A 190 11.70 -3.34 -9.11
CA GLU A 190 12.36 -3.79 -10.33
C GLU A 190 11.71 -3.09 -11.53
N LEU A 191 12.50 -2.78 -12.56
CA LEU A 191 11.98 -2.26 -13.82
C LEU A 191 11.66 -3.42 -14.75
N GLU A 192 10.38 -3.60 -15.07
CA GLU A 192 9.95 -4.55 -16.09
C GLU A 192 9.75 -3.80 -17.42
N GLY A 193 10.71 -3.93 -18.33
CA GLY A 193 10.69 -3.31 -19.67
C GLY A 193 11.65 -2.12 -19.83
N GLU A 194 11.44 -1.32 -20.87
CA GLU A 194 12.37 -0.27 -21.30
C GLU A 194 11.88 1.16 -20.98
N GLU A 195 10.72 1.31 -20.32
CA GLU A 195 10.18 2.63 -19.97
C GLU A 195 10.57 3.06 -18.54
N TYR A 196 11.42 4.07 -18.44
CA TYR A 196 11.86 4.60 -17.14
C TYR A 196 10.78 5.35 -16.33
N ASN A 197 9.54 5.47 -16.78
CA ASN A 197 8.46 6.06 -15.98
C ASN A 197 7.81 5.00 -15.10
N MET A 198 8.22 4.98 -13.83
CA MET A 198 7.71 4.04 -12.85
C MET A 198 6.47 4.58 -12.14
N MET A 199 5.49 3.72 -11.89
CA MET A 199 4.40 3.97 -10.94
C MET A 199 4.43 2.91 -9.85
N CYS A 200 4.89 3.27 -8.67
CA CYS A 200 4.87 2.36 -7.53
C CYS A 200 3.43 2.04 -7.12
N TYR A 201 3.19 0.86 -6.54
CA TYR A 201 1.89 0.51 -5.96
C TYR A 201 1.43 1.50 -4.87
N CYS A 202 2.35 2.25 -4.28
CA CYS A 202 2.04 3.33 -3.33
C CYS A 202 1.43 4.57 -4.01
N GLY A 203 1.41 4.61 -5.35
CA GLY A 203 0.89 5.71 -6.17
C GLY A 203 1.93 6.76 -6.54
N THR A 204 3.14 6.70 -5.98
CA THR A 204 4.25 7.59 -6.35
C THR A 204 4.68 7.26 -7.77
N LYS A 205 4.66 8.27 -8.64
CA LYS A 205 5.25 8.19 -9.97
C LYS A 205 6.63 8.82 -9.93
N PHE A 206 7.62 8.15 -10.48
CA PHE A 206 8.99 8.64 -10.47
C PHE A 206 9.77 8.07 -11.66
N CYS A 207 10.90 8.69 -11.97
CA CYS A 207 11.79 8.17 -12.99
C CYS A 207 12.69 7.08 -12.40
N TYR A 208 12.68 5.89 -12.99
CA TYR A 208 13.50 4.76 -12.56
C TYR A 208 15.00 4.98 -12.80
N ASN A 209 15.37 5.89 -13.71
CA ASN A 209 16.78 6.21 -13.97
C ASN A 209 17.38 7.15 -12.91
N CYS A 210 16.62 8.15 -12.43
CA CYS A 210 17.14 9.19 -11.53
C CYS A 210 16.43 9.33 -10.18
N GLY A 211 15.35 8.60 -9.93
CA GLY A 211 14.58 8.64 -8.69
C GLY A 211 13.67 9.87 -8.52
N GLU A 212 13.60 10.79 -9.50
CA GLU A 212 12.85 12.05 -9.37
C GLU A 212 11.32 11.81 -9.36
N VAL A 213 10.62 12.32 -8.33
CA VAL A 213 9.16 12.21 -8.18
C VAL A 213 8.44 13.15 -9.14
N ARG A 214 7.50 12.65 -9.94
CA ARG A 214 6.85 13.45 -11.00
C ARG A 214 5.36 13.19 -11.17
N THR A 215 4.71 14.12 -11.87
CA THR A 215 3.31 13.96 -12.31
C THR A 215 3.19 13.70 -13.82
N THR A 216 4.27 13.89 -14.57
CA THR A 216 4.37 13.79 -16.05
C THR A 216 5.63 13.04 -16.49
N TYR A 217 5.70 12.71 -17.79
CA TYR A 217 6.81 11.99 -18.44
C TYR A 217 8.17 12.71 -18.25
N HIS A 218 9.24 11.96 -17.95
CA HIS A 218 10.62 12.48 -17.87
C HIS A 218 11.46 11.95 -19.02
N ILE A 219 11.92 12.87 -19.88
CA ILE A 219 12.92 12.57 -20.92
C ILE A 219 14.31 12.82 -20.33
N HIS A 220 15.23 11.87 -20.50
CA HIS A 220 16.66 12.10 -20.35
C HIS A 220 17.21 12.43 -21.74
N LYS A 221 17.91 13.55 -21.87
CA LYS A 221 18.42 14.02 -23.18
C LYS A 221 19.52 13.13 -23.76
N ASP A 222 20.07 12.22 -22.97
CA ASP A 222 21.29 11.48 -23.28
C ASP A 222 21.04 9.97 -23.54
N LEU A 223 19.79 9.52 -23.60
CA LEU A 223 19.44 8.10 -23.86
C LEU A 223 18.89 7.84 -25.29
N ASP A 224 18.66 8.90 -26.08
CA ASP A 224 18.15 8.80 -27.46
C ASP A 224 19.28 8.92 -28.52
N GLU A 225 20.55 9.02 -28.12
CA GLU A 225 21.69 8.93 -29.03
C GLU A 225 22.20 7.48 -29.12
N LYS A 226 21.33 6.57 -29.58
CA LYS A 226 21.84 5.40 -30.33
C LYS A 226 21.99 5.85 -31.76
N GLU A 227 23.23 6.21 -32.09
CA GLU A 227 23.73 6.48 -33.44
C GLU A 227 23.13 5.47 -34.43
N GLU A 228 22.33 6.00 -35.36
CA GLU A 228 22.21 5.43 -36.69
C GLU A 228 23.60 5.51 -37.33
N ASP A 229 24.37 4.44 -37.23
CA ASP A 229 25.54 4.23 -38.07
C ASP A 229 25.37 2.93 -38.89
N TRP A 230 25.65 3.11 -40.18
CA TRP A 230 25.34 2.33 -41.38
C TRP A 230 25.69 0.85 -41.40
#